data_AF-B8KYL7-F1
#
_entry.id   AF-B8KYL7-F1
#
_cell.length_a   1.000
_cell.length_b   1.000
_cell.length_c   1.000
_cell.angle_alpha   90.00
_cell.angle_beta   90.00
_cell.angle_gamma   90.00
#
_symmetry.space_group_name_H-M   'P 1'
#
loop_
_entity.id
_entity.type
_entity.pdbx_description
1 polymer ?
#
loop_
_entity_poly.entity_id
_entity_poly.type
_entity_poly.pdbx_seq_one_letter_code
_entity_poly.pdbx_strand_id
1 'polypeptide(L)'
;MAIVVMLGWWLFVRAPAPNVIRWTTQSEHNTFAYVVFRGTSREGPFERISTEMILGAGTTDLPQRYRFSDADIEFDAVYWYYVESVSLSGEHTRLTPVGASRPKSRLSW
;
A
#
# COMPACT_ATOMS: atom_id res chain seq x y z
N MET A 1 -46.15 5.15 -20.68
CA MET A 1 -45.17 4.40 -19.87
C MET A 1 -44.15 3.84 -20.82
N ALA A 2 -42.96 4.44 -20.87
CA ALA A 2 -41.86 3.99 -21.72
C ALA A 2 -40.64 3.82 -20.83
N ILE A 3 -40.23 2.56 -20.66
CA ILE A 3 -38.97 2.18 -20.02
C ILE A 3 -37.87 2.57 -21.01
N VAL A 4 -37.01 3.53 -20.65
CA VAL A 4 -35.75 3.76 -21.36
C VAL A 4 -34.66 3.07 -20.54
N VAL A 5 -34.07 2.08 -21.21
CA VAL A 5 -33.05 1.17 -20.71
C VAL A 5 -31.79 1.94 -20.30
N MET A 6 -31.29 1.64 -19.10
CA MET A 6 -29.95 1.96 -18.59
C MET A 6 -28.89 1.36 -19.52
N LEU A 7 -28.55 2.04 -20.61
CA LEU A 7 -27.46 1.63 -21.50
C LEU A 7 -26.15 2.23 -20.98
N GLY A 8 -25.28 1.34 -20.52
CA GLY A 8 -24.04 1.65 -19.84
C GLY A 8 -23.07 2.46 -20.69
N TRP A 9 -22.42 3.40 -20.01
CA TRP A 9 -21.23 4.10 -20.50
C TRP A 9 -20.07 3.65 -19.61
N TRP A 10 -19.65 2.39 -19.76
CA TRP A 10 -18.39 1.91 -19.20
C TRP A 10 -17.26 2.51 -20.04
N LEU A 11 -16.89 3.76 -19.79
CA LEU A 11 -15.54 4.19 -20.11
C LEU A 11 -14.61 3.37 -19.22
N PHE A 12 -13.97 2.35 -19.78
CA PHE A 12 -12.80 1.74 -19.19
C PHE A 12 -11.70 2.80 -19.15
N VAL A 13 -11.74 3.70 -18.17
CA VAL A 13 -10.60 4.55 -17.84
C VAL A 13 -9.52 3.58 -17.42
N ARG A 14 -8.49 3.46 -18.25
CA ARG A 14 -7.31 2.65 -17.93
C ARG A 14 -6.76 3.16 -16.60
N ALA A 15 -6.74 2.32 -15.58
CA ALA A 15 -6.01 2.61 -14.35
C ALA A 15 -4.52 2.25 -14.54
N PRO A 16 -3.59 2.97 -13.89
CA PRO A 16 -2.20 2.55 -13.82
C PRO A 16 -2.07 1.17 -13.13
N ALA A 17 -1.00 0.45 -13.45
CA ALA A 17 -0.64 -0.75 -12.71
C ALA A 17 -0.25 -0.39 -11.27
N PRO A 18 -0.65 -1.20 -10.26
CA PRO A 18 -0.50 -0.84 -8.86
C PRO A 18 0.95 -0.62 -8.44
N ASN A 19 1.13 0.23 -7.44
CA ASN A 19 2.37 0.29 -6.69
C ASN A 19 2.45 -0.93 -5.77
N VAL A 20 3.60 -1.61 -5.76
CA VAL A 20 3.81 -2.79 -4.92
C VAL A 20 4.93 -2.52 -3.93
N ILE A 21 4.54 -2.37 -2.67
CA ILE A 21 5.44 -2.14 -1.54
C ILE A 21 5.87 -3.51 -1.03
N ARG A 22 7.19 -3.70 -0.88
CA ARG A 22 7.79 -4.96 -0.42
C ARG A 22 8.77 -4.67 0.69
N TRP A 23 8.78 -5.52 1.70
CA TRP A 23 9.77 -5.49 2.76
C TRP A 23 10.11 -6.92 3.19
N THR A 24 11.21 -7.03 3.92
CA THR A 24 11.71 -8.28 4.46
C THR A 24 12.17 -8.00 5.88
N THR A 25 11.74 -8.84 6.81
CA THR A 25 12.27 -8.89 8.17
C THR A 25 13.34 -9.97 8.22
N GLN A 26 14.43 -9.73 8.95
CA GLN A 26 15.42 -10.79 9.23
C GLN A 26 14.96 -11.64 10.42
N SER A 27 14.33 -11.00 11.40
CA SER A 27 13.66 -11.60 12.54
C SER A 27 12.47 -10.73 12.94
N GLU A 28 11.58 -11.30 13.73
CA GLU A 28 10.41 -10.65 14.32
C GLU A 28 10.33 -11.00 15.79
N HIS A 29 9.95 -10.01 16.60
CA HIS A 29 9.78 -10.19 18.03
C HIS A 29 8.46 -9.53 18.45
N ASN A 30 7.54 -10.34 18.99
CA ASN A 30 6.21 -9.90 19.39
C ASN A 30 5.47 -9.10 18.31
N THR A 31 5.67 -9.44 17.03
CA THR A 31 5.06 -8.71 15.91
C THR A 31 3.71 -9.31 15.56
N PHE A 32 2.63 -8.58 15.84
CA PHE A 32 1.28 -8.98 15.47
C PHE A 32 1.03 -8.78 13.97
N ALA A 33 1.35 -7.61 13.46
CA ALA A 33 1.03 -7.25 12.08
C ALA A 33 1.87 -6.08 11.56
N TYR A 34 1.60 -5.71 10.31
CA TYR A 34 2.09 -4.53 9.65
C TYR A 34 0.94 -3.71 9.06
N VAL A 35 1.14 -2.40 9.00
CA VAL A 35 0.25 -1.45 8.33
C VAL A 35 1.06 -0.57 7.39
N VAL A 36 0.44 -0.20 6.26
CA VAL A 36 1.09 0.58 5.22
C VAL A 36 0.48 1.97 5.17
N PHE A 37 1.35 2.98 5.15
CA PHE A 37 1.00 4.38 5.04
C PHE A 37 1.44 4.95 3.69
N ARG A 38 0.67 5.92 3.19
CA ARG A 38 0.91 6.65 1.95
C ARG A 38 0.76 8.16 2.15
N GLY A 39 1.62 8.94 1.51
CA GLY A 39 1.53 10.39 1.39
C GLY A 39 1.80 10.84 -0.05
N THR A 40 1.35 12.05 -0.38
CA THR A 40 1.62 12.71 -1.68
C THR A 40 2.88 13.57 -1.64
N SER A 41 3.50 13.74 -0.46
CA SER A 41 4.79 14.38 -0.26
C SER A 41 5.70 13.50 0.59
N ARG A 42 7.01 13.78 0.57
CA ARG A 42 7.99 13.03 1.37
C ARG A 42 7.83 13.27 2.87
N GLU A 43 7.41 14.48 3.24
CA GLU A 43 7.26 14.95 4.61
C GLU A 43 5.86 14.66 5.17
N GLY A 44 4.91 14.31 4.31
CA GLY A 44 3.53 13.99 4.66
C GLY A 44 2.52 15.11 4.31
N PRO A 45 1.29 15.05 4.84
CA PRO A 45 0.79 14.04 5.78
C PRO A 45 0.75 12.64 5.18
N PHE A 46 0.75 11.64 6.06
CA PHE A 46 0.61 10.23 5.67
C PHE A 46 -0.67 9.65 6.24
N GLU A 47 -1.33 8.84 5.44
CA GLU A 47 -2.57 8.15 5.80
C GLU A 47 -2.37 6.65 5.68
N ARG A 48 -3.00 5.88 6.57
CA ARG A 48 -3.00 4.42 6.49
C ARG A 48 -3.88 3.99 5.31
N ILE A 49 -3.31 3.23 4.39
CA ILE A 49 -4.03 2.71 3.22
C ILE A 49 -4.35 1.23 3.30
N SER A 50 -3.68 0.48 4.18
CA SER A 50 -4.00 -0.94 4.40
C SER A 50 -5.27 -1.07 5.25
N THR A 51 -6.41 -1.37 4.61
CA THR A 51 -7.69 -1.58 5.31
C THR A 51 -7.59 -2.71 6.33
N GLU A 52 -7.06 -3.85 5.89
CA GLU A 52 -6.70 -4.97 6.77
C GLU A 52 -5.24 -4.89 7.20
N MET A 53 -4.96 -5.45 8.37
CA MET A 53 -3.61 -5.60 8.87
C MET A 53 -2.92 -6.78 8.16
N ILE A 54 -1.63 -6.63 7.87
CA ILE A 54 -0.84 -7.67 7.21
C ILE A 54 -0.15 -8.46 8.31
N LEU A 55 -0.62 -9.68 8.59
CA LEU A 55 -0.17 -10.46 9.75
C LEU A 55 1.33 -10.72 9.73
N GLY A 56 1.98 -10.47 10.87
CA GLY A 56 3.34 -10.87 11.15
C GLY A 56 3.43 -12.35 11.48
N ALA A 57 4.65 -12.85 11.59
CA ALA A 57 4.96 -14.21 12.03
C ALA A 57 5.08 -14.34 13.57
N GLY A 58 4.76 -13.30 14.33
CA GLY A 58 4.85 -13.31 15.79
C GLY A 58 6.27 -13.10 16.27
N THR A 59 6.86 -14.17 16.81
CA THR A 59 8.26 -14.21 17.25
C THR A 59 8.99 -15.28 16.46
N THR A 60 9.96 -14.88 15.64
CA THR A 60 10.75 -15.78 14.81
C THR A 60 12.10 -15.16 14.45
N ASP A 61 13.14 -15.99 14.37
CA ASP A 61 14.45 -15.61 13.85
C ASP A 61 14.61 -15.95 12.36
N LEU A 62 13.54 -16.41 11.70
CA LEU A 62 13.54 -16.73 10.29
C LEU A 62 13.11 -15.52 9.44
N PRO A 63 13.79 -15.23 8.32
CA PRO A 63 13.40 -14.13 7.46
C PRO A 63 11.99 -14.30 6.88
N GLN A 64 11.19 -13.25 6.95
CA GLN A 64 9.85 -13.20 6.34
C GLN A 64 9.80 -12.18 5.22
N ARG A 65 8.95 -12.43 4.22
CA ARG A 65 8.79 -11.57 3.05
C ARG A 65 7.33 -11.16 2.90
N TYR A 66 7.11 -9.86 2.83
CA TYR A 66 5.78 -9.29 2.76
C TYR A 66 5.61 -8.41 1.53
N ARG A 67 4.35 -8.23 1.13
CA ARG A 67 3.97 -7.33 0.05
C ARG A 67 2.61 -6.69 0.33
N PHE A 68 2.46 -5.45 -0.12
CA PHE A 68 1.19 -4.73 -0.19
C PHE A 68 1.02 -4.12 -1.58
N SER A 69 -0.20 -4.18 -2.12
CA SER A 69 -0.54 -3.65 -3.45
C SER A 69 -1.47 -2.46 -3.32
N ASP A 70 -0.99 -1.29 -3.73
CA ASP A 70 -1.76 -0.06 -3.82
C ASP A 70 -2.22 0.16 -5.26
N ALA A 71 -3.51 -0.07 -5.52
CA ALA A 71 -4.13 0.11 -6.83
C ALA A 71 -4.86 1.46 -6.98
N ASP A 72 -5.01 2.21 -5.89
CA ASP A 72 -5.70 3.50 -5.86
C ASP A 72 -4.72 4.62 -6.16
N ILE A 73 -4.15 4.62 -7.37
CA ILE A 73 -3.09 5.55 -7.76
C ILE A 73 -3.41 6.20 -9.11
N GLU A 74 -2.87 7.40 -9.29
CA GLU A 74 -2.97 8.15 -10.53
C GLU A 74 -1.73 7.97 -11.40
N PHE A 75 -1.90 8.10 -12.72
CA PHE A 75 -0.77 8.21 -13.63
C PHE A 75 0.03 9.48 -13.32
N ASP A 76 1.32 9.44 -13.61
CA ASP A 76 2.26 10.56 -13.52
C ASP A 76 2.44 11.15 -12.09
N ALA A 77 1.80 10.55 -11.08
CA ALA A 77 1.94 10.91 -9.68
C ALA A 77 3.09 10.14 -8.99
N VAL A 78 3.77 10.81 -8.04
CA VAL A 78 4.69 10.19 -7.09
C VAL A 78 3.99 10.08 -5.75
N TYR A 79 3.92 8.87 -5.22
CA TYR A 79 3.49 8.59 -3.87
C TYR A 79 4.67 8.18 -2.99
N TRP A 80 4.61 8.52 -1.71
CA TRP A 80 5.59 8.17 -0.69
C TRP A 80 4.98 7.19 0.29
N TYR A 81 5.73 6.17 0.67
CA TYR A 81 5.23 5.09 1.53
C TYR A 81 6.18 4.79 2.68
N TYR A 82 5.60 4.34 3.78
CA TYR A 82 6.32 3.60 4.82
C TYR A 82 5.42 2.53 5.43
N VAL A 83 6.04 1.63 6.16
CA VAL A 83 5.43 0.50 6.86
C VAL A 83 5.70 0.65 8.34
N GLU A 84 4.68 0.44 9.15
CA GLU A 84 4.81 0.24 10.60
C GLU A 84 4.59 -1.22 10.95
N SER A 85 5.30 -1.70 11.96
CA SER A 85 4.96 -2.91 12.70
C SER A 85 4.00 -2.56 13.83
N VAL A 86 3.09 -3.49 14.12
CA VAL A 86 2.18 -3.48 15.26
C VAL A 86 2.58 -4.64 16.16
N SER A 87 2.87 -4.37 17.43
CA SER A 87 3.22 -5.40 18.40
C SER A 87 1.98 -6.16 18.90
N LEU A 88 2.17 -7.28 19.60
CA LEU A 88 1.10 -8.00 20.29
C LEU A 88 0.41 -7.17 21.40
N SER A 89 1.06 -6.12 21.91
CA SER A 89 0.45 -5.15 22.84
C SER A 89 -0.25 -3.98 22.13
N GLY A 90 -0.25 -3.96 20.79
CA GLY A 90 -0.83 -2.89 19.98
C GLY A 90 0.06 -1.66 19.80
N GLU A 91 1.35 -1.74 20.16
CA GLU A 91 2.30 -0.64 19.95
C GLU A 91 2.68 -0.54 18.47
N HIS A 92 2.70 0.68 17.95
CA HIS A 92 3.10 0.98 16.58
C HIS A 92 4.55 1.44 16.52
N THR A 93 5.33 0.92 15.58
CA THR A 93 6.70 1.36 15.35
C THR A 93 7.00 1.42 13.85
N ARG A 94 7.59 2.53 13.40
CA ARG A 94 8.03 2.67 12.01
C ARG A 94 9.13 1.66 11.70
N LEU A 95 8.83 0.72 10.80
CA LEU A 95 9.73 -0.34 10.37
C LEU A 95 10.65 0.11 9.22
N THR A 96 10.10 0.88 8.28
CA THR A 96 10.81 1.26 7.05
C THR A 96 11.01 2.78 6.96
N PRO A 97 12.08 3.25 6.28
CA PRO A 97 12.19 4.65 5.91
C PRO A 97 11.09 5.02 4.90
N VAL A 98 10.82 6.32 4.74
CA VAL A 98 9.90 6.79 3.71
C VAL A 98 10.55 6.62 2.33
N GLY A 99 9.90 5.86 1.44
CA GLY A 99 10.35 5.59 0.08
C GLY A 99 9.38 6.13 -0.98
N ALA A 100 9.92 6.69 -2.07
CA ALA A 100 9.13 7.14 -3.22
C ALA A 100 8.79 5.97 -4.17
N SER A 101 7.58 6.00 -4.71
CA SER A 101 7.21 5.18 -5.87
C SER A 101 7.77 5.76 -7.17
N ARG A 102 7.76 4.93 -8.22
CA ARG A 102 8.01 5.39 -9.58
C ARG A 102 6.69 5.81 -10.22
N PRO A 103 6.59 7.03 -10.78
CA PRO A 103 5.43 7.44 -11.58
C PRO A 103 5.11 6.40 -12.65
N LYS A 104 3.82 6.15 -12.85
CA LYS A 104 3.33 5.32 -13.95
C LYS A 104 2.95 6.25 -15.08
N SER A 105 3.58 6.11 -16.24
CA SER A 105 3.24 6.94 -17.40
C SER A 105 1.85 6.58 -17.93
N ARG A 106 1.03 7.61 -18.21
CA ARG A 106 -0.23 7.44 -18.95
C ARG A 106 0.03 7.05 -20.41
N LEU A 107 1.16 7.49 -20.96
CA LEU A 107 1.56 7.25 -22.34
C LEU A 107 2.54 6.06 -22.38
N SER A 108 2.15 4.99 -23.06
CA SER A 108 3.06 3.88 -23.41
C SER A 108 3.65 4.16 -24.79
N TRP A 109 4.96 4.39 -24.87
CA TRP A 109 5.75 4.25 -26.09
C TRP A 109 6.49 2.91 -26.03
#